data_AF-A0AAX3NMJ6-F1
#
_entry.id   AF-A0AAX3NMJ6-F1
#
_cell.length_a   1.000
_cell.length_b   1.000
_cell.length_c   1.000
_cell.angle_alpha   90.00
_cell.angle_beta   90.00
_cell.angle_gamma   90.00
#
_symmetry.space_group_name_H-M   'P 1'
#
loop_
_entity.id
_entity.type
_entity.pdbx_description
1 polymer ?
#
loop_
_entity_poly.entity_id
_entity_poly.type
_entity_poly.pdbx_seq_one_letter_code
_entity_poly.pdbx_strand_id
1 'polypeptide(L)'
;MSIQDVAKLIKKELRTTAERKHIDAFCTRLEGEWFKRFISAMSSSDEKEVCLGEVVAIIDDLRSQFSLTNLTADYAEAEPEDIDVDGDDRNFVEQLRIVGYTNMAIRVAIINYYRAYEQRSRWSRDGLVKPGELKDYLKKLKEEWDFHLSIMQPEFDLSNDDQCKKLGRVVYDKCQEDKISPDYP
;
A
#
# COMPACT_ATOMS: atom_id res chain seq x y z
N MET A 1 -18.61 -5.18 32.69
CA MET A 1 -17.61 -4.60 31.80
C MET A 1 -18.02 -4.96 30.38
N SER A 2 -18.48 -3.98 29.62
CA SER A 2 -18.84 -4.14 28.21
C SER A 2 -17.57 -4.25 27.36
N ILE A 3 -17.67 -4.87 26.18
CA ILE A 3 -16.56 -4.90 25.21
C ILE A 3 -16.12 -3.48 24.80
N GLN A 4 -17.04 -2.50 24.87
CA GLN A 4 -16.75 -1.09 24.63
C GLN A 4 -15.94 -0.44 25.77
N ASP A 5 -16.02 -0.98 26.99
CA ASP A 5 -15.23 -0.49 28.13
C ASP A 5 -13.75 -0.90 27.97
N VAL A 6 -13.51 -2.08 27.41
CA VAL A 6 -12.15 -2.59 27.14
C VAL A 6 -11.43 -1.73 26.11
N ALA A 7 -12.08 -1.40 24.98
CA ALA A 7 -11.50 -0.53 23.96
C ALA A 7 -11.15 0.86 24.52
N LYS A 8 -11.99 1.42 25.41
CA LYS A 8 -11.71 2.70 26.08
C LYS A 8 -10.50 2.62 27.01
N LEU A 9 -10.34 1.51 27.74
CA LEU A 9 -9.20 1.28 28.63
C LEU A 9 -7.90 1.15 27.83
N ILE A 10 -7.90 0.35 26.76
CA ILE A 10 -6.73 0.20 25.87
C ILE A 10 -6.32 1.55 25.30
N LYS A 11 -7.25 2.32 24.73
CA LYS A 11 -6.96 3.67 24.21
C LYS A 11 -6.47 4.64 25.26
N LYS A 12 -6.82 4.45 26.54
CA LYS A 12 -6.33 5.29 27.64
C LYS A 12 -4.86 4.99 27.96
N GLU A 13 -4.49 3.72 27.99
CA GLU A 13 -3.11 3.28 28.21
C GLU A 13 -2.19 3.67 27.03
N LEU A 14 -2.70 3.63 25.79
CA LEU A 14 -1.93 3.97 24.59
C LEU A 14 -1.68 5.48 24.37
N ARG A 15 -2.21 6.37 25.22
CA ARG A 15 -2.11 7.83 25.04
C ARG A 15 -0.68 8.37 25.05
N THR A 16 0.22 7.67 25.73
CA THR A 16 1.65 8.03 25.80
C THR A 16 2.49 7.31 24.74
N THR A 17 1.87 6.36 24.01
CA THR A 17 2.54 5.48 23.04
C THR A 17 2.49 6.06 21.62
N ALA A 18 1.41 6.73 21.25
CA ALA A 18 1.21 7.30 19.92
C ALA A 18 0.54 8.68 19.99
N GLU A 19 0.73 9.52 18.97
CA GLU A 19 0.05 10.81 18.89
C GLU A 19 -1.48 10.64 18.89
N ARG A 20 -2.20 11.60 19.47
CA ARG A 20 -3.66 11.51 19.67
C ARG A 20 -4.44 11.25 18.37
N LYS A 21 -3.95 11.77 17.25
CA LYS A 21 -4.55 11.54 15.91
C LYS A 21 -4.42 10.09 15.41
N HIS A 22 -3.46 9.32 15.93
CA HIS A 22 -3.17 7.96 15.50
C HIS A 22 -3.64 6.88 16.50
N ILE A 23 -4.12 7.27 17.69
CA ILE A 23 -4.53 6.32 18.74
C ILE A 23 -5.58 5.31 18.25
N ASP A 24 -6.57 5.75 17.47
CA ASP A 24 -7.59 4.84 16.95
C ASP A 24 -7.01 3.82 15.98
N ALA A 25 -6.17 4.27 15.04
CA ALA A 25 -5.49 3.43 14.07
C ALA A 25 -4.48 2.46 14.72
N PHE A 26 -3.79 2.91 15.78
CA PHE A 26 -2.90 2.08 16.59
C PHE A 26 -3.69 1.00 17.33
N CYS A 27 -4.80 1.37 17.97
CA CYS A 27 -5.65 0.45 18.71
C CYS A 27 -6.19 -0.67 17.80
N THR A 28 -6.67 -0.33 16.60
CA THR A 28 -7.16 -1.33 15.64
C THR A 28 -6.07 -2.31 15.19
N ARG A 29 -4.83 -1.85 14.97
CA ARG A 29 -3.72 -2.74 14.61
C ARG A 29 -3.30 -3.63 15.77
N LEU A 30 -3.21 -3.07 16.98
CA LEU A 30 -2.91 -3.83 18.19
C LEU A 30 -3.97 -4.89 18.47
N GLU A 31 -5.25 -4.54 18.32
CA GLU A 31 -6.36 -5.49 18.43
C GLU A 31 -6.24 -6.60 17.38
N GLY A 32 -5.92 -6.26 16.13
CA GLY A 32 -5.71 -7.23 15.06
C GLY A 32 -4.62 -8.25 15.39
N GLU A 33 -3.43 -7.78 15.81
CA GLU A 33 -2.33 -8.66 16.22
C GLU A 33 -2.69 -9.49 17.46
N TRP A 34 -3.37 -8.87 18.44
CA TRP A 34 -3.85 -9.56 19.63
C TRP A 34 -4.84 -10.68 19.28
N PHE A 35 -5.79 -10.43 18.40
CA PHE A 35 -6.75 -11.45 17.96
C PHE A 35 -6.09 -12.60 17.22
N LYS A 36 -5.14 -12.31 16.31
CA LYS A 36 -4.36 -13.36 15.63
C LYS A 36 -3.64 -14.25 16.64
N ARG A 37 -2.96 -13.65 17.62
CA ARG A 37 -2.22 -14.40 18.66
C ARG A 37 -3.16 -15.19 19.56
N PHE A 38 -4.30 -14.62 19.94
CA PHE A 38 -5.31 -15.30 20.75
C PHE A 38 -5.92 -16.51 20.02
N ILE A 39 -6.24 -16.36 18.72
CA ILE A 39 -6.73 -17.47 17.89
C ILE A 39 -5.66 -18.57 17.82
N SER A 40 -4.39 -18.21 17.60
CA SER A 40 -3.28 -19.17 17.57
C SER A 40 -3.13 -19.92 18.89
N ALA A 41 -3.15 -19.20 20.02
CA ALA A 41 -3.00 -19.80 21.34
C ALA A 41 -4.15 -20.75 21.68
N MET A 42 -5.39 -20.38 21.36
CA MET A 42 -6.55 -21.25 21.59
C MET A 42 -6.61 -22.46 20.65
N SER A 43 -6.01 -22.36 19.47
CA SER A 43 -5.99 -23.45 18.48
C SER A 43 -4.83 -24.43 18.67
N SER A 44 -3.83 -24.07 19.48
CA SER A 44 -2.66 -24.91 19.73
C SER A 44 -2.82 -25.77 20.99
N SER A 45 -2.25 -26.97 20.98
CA SER A 45 -2.22 -27.84 22.16
C SER A 45 -1.15 -27.40 23.17
N ASP A 46 -0.08 -26.75 22.70
CA ASP A 46 1.16 -26.52 23.44
C ASP A 46 1.39 -25.07 23.90
N GLU A 47 0.88 -24.05 23.18
CA GLU A 47 1.04 -22.64 23.54
C GLU A 47 -0.28 -22.02 24.02
N LYS A 48 -0.48 -21.97 25.34
CA LYS A 48 -1.71 -21.38 25.96
C LYS A 48 -1.48 -20.02 26.60
N GLU A 49 -0.25 -19.54 26.61
CA GLU A 49 0.16 -18.31 27.29
C GLU A 49 0.75 -17.33 26.28
N VAL A 50 0.39 -16.05 26.42
CA VAL A 50 0.99 -14.95 25.65
C VAL A 50 1.99 -14.23 26.55
N CYS A 51 3.26 -14.25 26.19
CA CYS A 51 4.32 -13.60 26.96
C CYS A 51 4.16 -12.07 26.89
N LEU A 52 4.27 -11.39 28.05
CA LEU A 52 4.23 -9.92 28.09
C LEU A 52 5.30 -9.27 27.20
N GLY A 53 6.48 -9.89 27.10
CA GLY A 53 7.57 -9.41 26.24
C GLY A 53 7.20 -9.38 24.76
N GLU A 54 6.40 -10.34 24.29
CA GLU A 54 5.88 -10.34 22.91
C GLU A 54 4.91 -9.19 22.68
N VAL A 55 4.02 -8.92 23.64
CA VAL A 55 3.07 -7.81 23.56
C VAL A 55 3.80 -6.47 23.51
N VAL A 56 4.84 -6.30 24.33
CA VAL A 56 5.69 -5.11 24.31
C VAL A 56 6.39 -4.97 22.96
N ALA A 57 6.93 -6.07 22.41
CA ALA A 57 7.58 -6.05 21.10
C ALA A 57 6.60 -5.66 19.97
N ILE A 58 5.36 -6.17 20.00
CA ILE A 58 4.30 -5.77 19.06
C ILE A 58 3.98 -4.28 19.20
N ILE A 59 3.86 -3.78 20.44
CA ILE A 59 3.60 -2.35 20.69
C ILE A 59 4.75 -1.48 20.17
N ASP A 60 6.00 -1.88 20.38
CA ASP A 60 7.16 -1.12 19.93
C ASP A 60 7.30 -1.15 18.40
N ASP A 61 7.04 -2.30 17.76
CA ASP A 61 7.01 -2.42 16.30
C ASP A 61 5.91 -1.52 15.71
N LEU A 62 4.68 -1.60 16.23
CA LEU A 62 3.59 -0.73 15.82
C LEU A 62 3.95 0.74 16.04
N ARG A 63 4.57 1.11 17.17
CA ARG A 63 4.99 2.49 17.43
C ARG A 63 5.94 3.02 16.35
N SER A 64 6.86 2.19 15.88
CA SER A 64 7.77 2.55 14.78
C SER A 64 7.02 2.87 13.48
N GLN A 65 5.89 2.18 13.24
CA GLN A 65 5.04 2.35 12.06
C GLN A 65 4.17 3.63 12.09
N PHE A 66 3.97 4.24 13.26
CA PHE A 66 3.26 5.52 13.41
C PHE A 66 4.22 6.71 13.59
N SER A 67 5.52 6.51 13.36
CA SER A 67 6.48 7.61 13.34
C SER A 67 6.25 8.52 12.14
N LEU A 68 6.63 9.80 12.25
CA LEU A 68 6.51 10.79 11.17
C LEU A 68 7.28 10.40 9.89
N THR A 69 8.17 9.41 9.99
CA THR A 69 9.06 8.94 8.93
C THR A 69 8.68 7.57 8.39
N ASN A 70 7.60 6.94 8.88
CA ASN A 70 7.24 5.59 8.46
C ASN A 70 5.77 5.52 8.06
N LEU A 71 5.53 5.08 6.83
CA LEU A 71 4.19 4.79 6.32
C LEU A 71 3.98 3.28 6.36
N THR A 72 2.92 2.83 7.03
CA THR A 72 2.56 1.41 7.11
C THR A 72 2.36 0.82 5.70
N ALA A 73 2.75 -0.43 5.49
CA ALA A 73 2.54 -1.16 4.24
C ALA A 73 1.51 -2.30 4.44
N ASP A 74 0.36 -1.97 5.04
CA ASP A 74 -0.70 -2.91 5.40
C ASP A 74 -1.20 -3.79 4.23
N TYR A 75 -1.09 -3.31 2.99
CA TYR A 75 -1.56 -3.99 1.78
C TYR A 75 -0.41 -4.53 0.90
N ALA A 76 0.83 -4.58 1.40
CA ALA A 76 1.99 -5.03 0.60
C ALA A 76 1.81 -6.43 -0.01
N GLU A 77 1.16 -7.35 0.72
CA GLU A 77 0.90 -8.72 0.30
C GLU A 77 -0.57 -8.96 -0.07
N ALA A 78 -1.41 -7.91 -0.08
CA ALA A 78 -2.83 -8.08 -0.32
C ALA A 78 -3.12 -8.50 -1.77
N GLU A 79 -4.05 -9.43 -1.97
CA GLU A 79 -4.54 -9.83 -3.28
C GLU A 79 -6.04 -9.54 -3.39
N PRO A 80 -6.53 -9.00 -4.52
CA PRO A 80 -7.96 -8.93 -4.81
C PRO A 80 -8.57 -10.34 -4.85
N GLU A 81 -9.79 -10.49 -4.33
CA GLU A 81 -10.49 -11.78 -4.29
C GLU A 81 -10.78 -12.33 -5.70
N ASP A 82 -11.22 -11.46 -6.61
CA ASP A 82 -11.48 -11.79 -8.02
C ASP A 82 -10.74 -10.80 -8.94
N ILE A 83 -9.98 -11.34 -9.90
CA ILE A 83 -9.33 -10.55 -10.94
C ILE A 83 -9.83 -11.04 -12.30
N ASP A 84 -10.78 -10.30 -12.87
CA ASP A 84 -11.22 -10.47 -14.25
C ASP A 84 -10.37 -9.60 -15.18
N VAL A 85 -9.26 -10.15 -15.68
CA VAL A 85 -8.34 -9.41 -16.55
C VAL A 85 -9.00 -9.03 -17.88
N ASP A 86 -9.95 -9.81 -18.39
CA ASP A 86 -10.55 -9.58 -19.71
C ASP A 86 -11.73 -8.61 -19.63
N GLY A 87 -12.48 -8.62 -18.52
CA GLY A 87 -13.62 -7.73 -18.27
C GLY A 87 -13.26 -6.39 -17.61
N ASP A 88 -12.02 -6.18 -17.18
CA ASP A 88 -11.62 -4.93 -16.51
C ASP A 88 -11.57 -3.75 -17.50
N ASP A 89 -12.34 -2.70 -17.22
CA ASP A 89 -12.54 -1.52 -18.07
C ASP A 89 -11.74 -0.29 -17.61
N ARG A 90 -10.86 -0.44 -16.61
CA ARG A 90 -10.05 0.68 -16.13
C ARG A 90 -9.09 1.14 -17.21
N ASN A 91 -8.97 2.47 -17.37
CA ASN A 91 -8.14 3.08 -18.42
C ASN A 91 -6.71 2.51 -18.54
N PHE A 92 -6.03 2.25 -17.41
CA PHE A 92 -4.66 1.73 -17.45
C PHE A 92 -4.61 0.27 -17.94
N VAL A 93 -5.66 -0.52 -17.71
CA VAL A 93 -5.77 -1.89 -18.23
C VAL A 93 -5.93 -1.85 -19.74
N GLU A 94 -6.84 -1.01 -20.24
CA GLU A 94 -7.01 -0.82 -21.69
C GLU A 94 -5.74 -0.32 -22.37
N GLN A 95 -5.04 0.63 -21.74
CA GLN A 95 -3.75 1.11 -22.24
C GLN A 95 -2.71 -0.01 -22.33
N LEU A 96 -2.62 -0.87 -21.31
CA LEU A 96 -1.70 -2.01 -21.32
C LEU A 96 -2.06 -3.04 -22.40
N ARG A 97 -3.35 -3.26 -22.68
CA ARG A 97 -3.80 -4.09 -23.82
C ARG A 97 -3.40 -3.46 -25.14
N ILE A 98 -3.59 -2.15 -25.32
CA ILE A 98 -3.26 -1.43 -26.55
C ILE A 98 -1.76 -1.51 -26.88
N VAL A 99 -0.89 -1.37 -25.88
CA VAL A 99 0.58 -1.46 -26.08
C VAL A 99 1.10 -2.91 -26.09
N GLY A 100 0.21 -3.90 -25.94
CA GLY A 100 0.51 -5.31 -26.16
C GLY A 100 1.14 -6.05 -24.99
N TYR A 101 0.82 -5.69 -23.74
CA TYR A 101 1.19 -6.51 -22.58
C TYR A 101 0.35 -7.80 -22.51
N THR A 102 0.94 -8.83 -21.90
CA THR A 102 0.25 -10.10 -21.66
C THR A 102 -0.77 -9.97 -20.53
N ASN A 103 -1.78 -10.83 -20.52
CA ASN A 103 -2.76 -10.90 -19.41
C ASN A 103 -2.07 -11.11 -18.05
N MET A 104 -0.92 -11.79 -18.00
CA MET A 104 -0.13 -11.93 -16.77
C MET A 104 0.44 -10.60 -16.28
N ALA A 105 1.03 -9.80 -17.19
CA ALA A 105 1.56 -8.48 -16.82
C ALA A 105 0.44 -7.51 -16.42
N ILE A 106 -0.71 -7.58 -17.10
CA ILE A 106 -1.91 -6.80 -16.75
C ILE A 106 -2.43 -7.21 -15.36
N ARG A 107 -2.51 -8.51 -15.06
CA ARG A 107 -2.88 -9.01 -13.73
C ARG A 107 -1.98 -8.45 -12.64
N VAL A 108 -0.66 -8.44 -12.86
CA VAL A 108 0.30 -7.84 -11.90
C VAL A 108 0.05 -6.34 -11.74
N ALA A 109 -0.22 -5.62 -12.84
CA ALA A 109 -0.55 -4.19 -12.78
C ALA A 109 -1.84 -3.93 -11.98
N ILE A 110 -2.86 -4.77 -12.14
CA ILE A 110 -4.11 -4.72 -11.37
C ILE A 110 -3.86 -4.92 -9.88
N ILE A 111 -3.06 -5.93 -9.50
CA ILE A 111 -2.70 -6.18 -8.09
C ILE A 111 -1.95 -4.98 -7.52
N ASN A 112 -0.94 -4.47 -8.23
CA ASN A 112 -0.17 -3.31 -7.80
C ASN A 112 -1.04 -2.05 -7.62
N TYR A 113 -1.97 -1.82 -8.55
CA TYR A 113 -2.94 -0.74 -8.44
C TYR A 113 -3.81 -0.92 -7.18
N TYR A 114 -4.35 -2.11 -6.95
CA TYR A 114 -5.19 -2.41 -5.79
C TYR A 114 -4.45 -2.13 -4.48
N ARG A 115 -3.24 -2.71 -4.32
CA ARG A 115 -2.39 -2.50 -3.14
C ARG A 115 -2.13 -1.02 -2.89
N ALA A 116 -1.72 -0.28 -3.92
CA ALA A 116 -1.43 1.14 -3.81
C ALA A 116 -2.69 2.00 -3.53
N TYR A 117 -3.83 1.64 -4.09
CA TYR A 117 -5.10 2.33 -3.85
C TYR A 117 -5.59 2.14 -2.42
N GLU A 118 -5.68 0.89 -1.98
CA GLU A 118 -6.12 0.54 -0.62
C GLU A 118 -5.17 1.12 0.44
N GLN A 119 -3.86 1.04 0.20
CA GLN A 119 -2.88 1.60 1.12
C GLN A 119 -3.04 3.12 1.29
N ARG A 120 -3.19 3.86 0.18
CA ARG A 120 -3.42 5.32 0.21
C ARG A 120 -4.74 5.68 0.89
N SER A 121 -5.80 4.92 0.62
CA SER A 121 -7.11 5.09 1.26
C SER A 121 -6.99 4.92 2.78
N ARG A 122 -6.28 3.88 3.22
CA ARG A 122 -6.04 3.63 4.64
C ARG A 122 -5.19 4.70 5.30
N TRP A 123 -4.10 5.13 4.67
CA TRP A 123 -3.28 6.23 5.18
C TRP A 123 -4.08 7.51 5.37
N SER A 124 -4.94 7.85 4.41
CA SER A 124 -5.82 9.01 4.51
C SER A 124 -6.82 8.88 5.67
N ARG A 125 -7.41 7.70 5.87
CA ARG A 125 -8.36 7.44 6.95
C ARG A 125 -7.70 7.45 8.32
N ASP A 126 -6.49 6.93 8.42
CA ASP A 126 -5.71 6.80 9.66
C ASP A 126 -4.94 8.10 9.99
N GLY A 127 -5.08 9.14 9.16
CA GLY A 127 -4.44 10.44 9.33
C GLY A 127 -2.91 10.41 9.20
N LEU A 128 -2.35 9.36 8.60
CA LEU A 128 -0.92 9.11 8.44
C LEU A 128 -0.27 10.05 7.42
N VAL A 129 -1.07 10.62 6.52
CA VAL A 129 -0.63 11.56 5.49
C VAL A 129 -1.21 12.94 5.80
N LYS A 130 -0.39 13.99 5.68
CA LYS A 130 -0.84 15.36 5.91
C LYS A 130 -1.84 15.79 4.82
N PRO A 131 -2.77 16.71 5.12
CA PRO A 131 -3.63 17.28 4.10
C PRO A 131 -2.80 17.85 2.94
N GLY A 132 -3.09 17.39 1.72
CA GLY A 132 -2.39 17.83 0.50
C GLY A 132 -1.16 17.00 0.12
N GLU A 133 -0.51 16.33 1.06
CA GLU A 133 0.73 15.58 0.80
C GLU A 133 0.54 14.46 -0.24
N LEU A 134 -0.58 13.73 -0.17
CA LEU A 134 -0.90 12.72 -1.18
C LEU A 134 -1.12 13.33 -2.56
N LYS A 135 -1.72 14.53 -2.62
CA LYS A 135 -1.96 15.25 -3.88
C LYS A 135 -0.64 15.72 -4.47
N ASP A 136 0.26 16.24 -3.65
CA ASP A 136 1.59 16.69 -4.09
C ASP A 136 2.44 15.51 -4.57
N TYR A 137 2.38 14.37 -3.88
CA TYR A 137 3.04 13.15 -4.32
C TYR A 137 2.50 12.65 -5.67
N LEU A 138 1.17 12.63 -5.87
CA LEU A 138 0.58 12.25 -7.15
C LEU A 138 0.94 13.22 -8.27
N LYS A 139 1.07 14.52 -7.96
CA LYS A 139 1.57 15.51 -8.91
C LYS A 139 3.01 15.18 -9.32
N LYS A 140 3.88 14.88 -8.35
CA LYS A 140 5.27 14.50 -8.61
C LYS A 140 5.34 13.23 -9.48
N LEU A 141 4.56 12.20 -9.19
CA LEU A 141 4.50 10.99 -10.02
C LEU A 141 4.13 11.28 -11.49
N LYS A 142 3.20 12.22 -11.70
CA LYS A 142 2.84 12.65 -13.05
C LYS A 142 3.99 13.41 -13.74
N GLU A 143 4.67 14.29 -13.00
CA GLU A 143 5.83 15.04 -13.51
C GLU A 143 6.98 14.10 -13.91
N GLU A 144 7.27 13.07 -13.10
CA GLU A 144 8.27 12.05 -13.43
C GLU A 144 7.86 11.25 -14.68
N TRP A 145 6.58 10.87 -14.79
CA TRP A 145 6.08 10.22 -16.00
C TRP A 145 6.26 11.09 -17.26
N ASP A 146 5.84 12.36 -17.17
CA ASP A 146 5.98 13.33 -18.27
C ASP A 146 7.46 13.55 -18.62
N PHE A 147 8.35 13.53 -17.61
CA PHE A 147 9.80 13.61 -17.80
C PHE A 147 10.34 12.40 -18.57
N HIS A 148 10.05 11.16 -18.13
CA HIS A 148 10.47 9.96 -18.85
C HIS A 148 9.96 9.93 -20.29
N LEU A 149 8.68 10.25 -20.49
CA LEU A 149 8.09 10.36 -21.82
C LEU A 149 8.83 11.39 -22.68
N SER A 150 9.15 12.57 -22.14
CA SER A 150 9.84 13.64 -22.87
C SER A 150 11.25 13.26 -23.33
N ILE A 151 11.94 12.40 -22.58
CA ILE A 151 13.28 11.92 -22.91
C ILE A 151 13.23 10.87 -24.02
N MET A 152 12.25 9.99 -23.98
CA MET A 152 12.17 8.84 -24.89
C MET A 152 11.45 9.16 -26.19
N GLN A 153 10.43 10.03 -26.15
CA GLN A 153 9.61 10.40 -27.30
C GLN A 153 10.41 10.82 -28.56
N PRO A 154 11.52 11.59 -28.47
CA PRO A 154 12.29 11.99 -29.66
C PRO A 154 12.82 10.84 -30.52
N GLU A 155 12.92 9.62 -29.98
CA GLU A 155 13.38 8.43 -30.70
C GLU A 155 12.27 7.76 -31.53
N PHE A 156 11.02 8.23 -31.42
CA PHE A 156 9.84 7.60 -32.02
C PHE A 156 9.03 8.60 -32.88
N ASP A 157 8.53 8.11 -34.01
CA ASP A 157 7.60 8.79 -34.89
C ASP A 157 6.15 8.54 -34.44
N LEU A 158 5.54 9.57 -33.86
CA LEU A 158 4.16 9.51 -33.36
C LEU A 158 3.09 9.42 -34.46
N SER A 159 3.45 9.54 -35.74
CA SER A 159 2.53 9.29 -36.84
C SER A 159 2.32 7.80 -37.12
N ASN A 160 3.18 6.94 -36.57
CA ASN A 160 3.12 5.49 -36.73
C ASN A 160 2.60 4.82 -35.45
N ASP A 161 1.45 4.14 -35.55
CA ASP A 161 0.80 3.44 -34.43
C ASP A 161 1.69 2.38 -33.76
N ASP A 162 2.49 1.64 -34.53
CA ASP A 162 3.42 0.65 -33.98
C ASP A 162 4.54 1.32 -33.17
N GLN A 163 5.00 2.48 -33.60
CA GLN A 163 5.99 3.26 -32.84
C GLN A 163 5.38 3.91 -31.59
N CYS A 164 4.12 4.37 -31.65
CA CYS A 164 3.38 4.82 -30.47
C CYS A 164 3.24 3.71 -29.41
N LYS A 165 2.89 2.49 -29.84
CA LYS A 165 2.80 1.33 -28.94
C LYS A 165 4.16 0.97 -28.33
N LYS A 166 5.22 0.99 -29.14
CA LYS A 166 6.59 0.77 -28.65
C LYS A 166 7.02 1.81 -27.64
N LEU A 167 6.78 3.10 -27.89
CA LEU A 167 7.07 4.18 -26.94
C LEU A 167 6.32 3.95 -25.61
N GLY A 168 5.02 3.66 -25.66
CA GLY A 168 4.22 3.39 -24.46
C GLY A 168 4.78 2.22 -23.63
N ARG A 169 5.26 1.17 -24.30
CA ARG A 169 5.92 0.03 -23.65
C ARG A 169 7.24 0.41 -22.99
N VAL A 170 8.11 1.13 -23.71
CA VAL A 170 9.43 1.55 -23.20
C VAL A 170 9.27 2.46 -21.97
N VAL A 171 8.34 3.42 -22.00
CA VAL A 171 8.07 4.29 -20.85
C VAL A 171 7.53 3.48 -19.66
N TYR A 172 6.57 2.58 -19.90
CA TYR A 172 6.02 1.76 -18.83
C TYR A 172 7.06 0.83 -18.21
N ASP A 173 7.87 0.15 -19.03
CA ASP A 173 8.95 -0.74 -18.57
C ASP A 173 9.95 0.05 -17.71
N LYS A 174 10.37 1.24 -18.14
CA LYS A 174 11.25 2.11 -17.35
C LYS A 174 10.65 2.45 -15.98
N CYS A 175 9.37 2.81 -15.93
CA CYS A 175 8.69 3.09 -14.67
C CYS A 175 8.53 1.85 -13.76
N GLN A 176 8.56 0.61 -14.30
CA GLN A 176 8.59 -0.59 -13.47
C GLN A 176 10.01 -0.89 -12.96
N GLU A 177 11.04 -0.65 -13.77
CA GLU A 177 12.44 -0.80 -13.35
C GLU A 177 12.83 0.18 -12.25
N ASP A 178 12.42 1.44 -12.37
CA ASP A 178 12.76 2.47 -11.38
C ASP A 178 12.10 2.21 -10.01
N LYS A 179 11.00 1.43 -9.96
CA LYS A 179 10.43 0.93 -8.69
C LYS A 179 11.33 -0.07 -7.96
N ILE A 180 12.30 -0.67 -8.64
CA ILE A 180 13.24 -1.64 -8.06
C ILE A 180 14.44 -0.94 -7.40
N SER A 181 14.60 0.38 -7.59
CA SER A 181 15.65 1.13 -6.89
C SER A 181 15.26 1.33 -5.41
N PRO A 182 16.00 0.78 -4.44
CA PRO A 182 15.67 0.84 -3.01
C PRO A 182 15.91 2.21 -2.37
N ASP A 183 16.26 3.23 -3.17
CA ASP A 183 16.63 4.54 -2.68
C ASP A 183 15.58 5.59 -3.07
N TYR A 184 14.53 5.70 -2.26
CA TYR A 184 14.03 7.02 -1.90
C TYR A 184 13.82 7.06 -0.38
N PRO A 185 14.43 8.05 0.31
CA PRO A 185 14.47 8.14 1.78
C PRO A 185 13.09 8.33 2.42
#